data_AF-W0FGL8-F1
#
_entry.id   AF-W0FGL8-F1
#
_cell.length_a   1.000
_cell.length_b   1.000
_cell.length_c   1.000
_cell.angle_alpha   90.00
_cell.angle_beta   90.00
_cell.angle_gamma   90.00
#
_symmetry.space_group_name_H-M   'P 1'
#
loop_
_entity.id
_entity.type
_entity.pdbx_description
1 polymer ?
#
loop_
_entity_poly.entity_id
_entity_poly.type
_entity_poly.pdbx_seq_one_letter_code
_entity_poly.pdbx_strand_id
1 'polypeptide(L)'
;HPDRILVEPTGVGKLSEILSAVEKAKERHPEIEVGGSATVVDAGKCRMYMKNFGEFFLDQVKSASTVIFSRTQLLDADRVEKSRLLIAEAHPDARIITTPWDDMAPDFMLDVIENGKPIYFAPLEDDDDDDDDEEEHHHHHHDHDDDDDDDDDHEHHHHHDHDDDDDDDDDDEHEHHHHHGHDDDDDDDDEHEHHHHHHGHEGHEHHHHHHHHGADDHDADEVFDTIGLETARRYEQDEIRAMLDRLSDEEEYGRVLRAKGILQNAAGEWFQFDYVPGETDMRNDSADYTGRLCVIGTSLNEKAITELFQL
;
A
#
# COMPACT_ATOMS: atom_id res chain seq x y z
N HIS A 1 10.49 -23.93 22.27
CA HIS A 1 10.47 -22.46 22.20
C HIS A 1 9.09 -22.09 21.71
N PRO A 2 8.39 -21.10 22.28
CA PRO A 2 7.10 -20.67 21.76
C PRO A 2 7.31 -19.85 20.48
N ASP A 3 6.50 -20.08 19.46
CA ASP A 3 6.62 -19.40 18.16
C ASP A 3 5.96 -18.01 18.17
N ARG A 4 5.05 -17.75 19.12
CA ARG A 4 4.40 -16.45 19.33
C ARG A 4 4.28 -16.13 20.82
N ILE A 5 4.33 -14.84 21.17
CA ILE A 5 4.15 -14.32 22.53
C ILE A 5 3.06 -13.25 22.50
N LEU A 6 1.97 -13.47 23.25
CA LEU A 6 0.92 -12.46 23.45
C LEU A 6 1.20 -11.68 24.73
N VAL A 7 1.24 -10.34 24.64
CA VAL A 7 1.44 -9.44 25.79
C VAL A 7 0.15 -8.66 26.03
N GLU A 8 -0.58 -9.00 27.10
CA GLU A 8 -1.74 -8.23 27.56
C GLU A 8 -1.29 -7.20 28.62
N PRO A 9 -1.25 -5.88 28.31
CA PRO A 9 -0.97 -4.89 29.33
C PRO A 9 -2.14 -4.65 30.28
N THR A 10 -1.82 -4.23 31.49
CA THR A 10 -2.83 -3.65 32.39
C THR A 10 -3.46 -2.40 31.74
N GLY A 11 -4.74 -2.11 32.01
CA GLY A 11 -5.47 -0.99 31.39
C GLY A 11 -4.97 0.44 31.70
N VAL A 12 -3.82 0.59 32.37
CA VAL A 12 -3.07 1.86 32.57
C VAL A 12 -1.63 1.78 32.06
N GLY A 13 -1.25 0.71 31.38
CA GLY A 13 0.04 0.57 30.70
C GLY A 13 0.02 1.30 29.36
N LYS A 14 1.16 1.93 29.02
CA LYS A 14 1.38 2.54 27.71
C LYS A 14 1.84 1.49 26.71
N LEU A 15 1.28 1.51 25.52
CA LEU A 15 1.67 0.57 24.45
C LEU A 15 3.05 0.95 23.91
N SER A 16 3.36 2.24 23.83
CA SER A 16 4.68 2.76 23.45
C SER A 16 5.81 2.23 24.34
N GLU A 17 5.59 2.11 25.66
CA GLU A 17 6.56 1.58 26.62
C GLU A 17 6.83 0.09 26.41
N ILE A 18 5.82 -0.68 25.99
CA ILE A 18 5.93 -2.12 25.72
C ILE A 18 6.70 -2.35 24.42
N LEU A 19 6.33 -1.65 23.35
CA LEU A 19 7.04 -1.71 22.07
C LEU A 19 8.51 -1.31 22.26
N SER A 20 8.77 -0.24 23.00
CA SER A 20 10.13 0.19 23.40
C SER A 20 10.90 -0.85 24.25
N ALA A 21 10.20 -1.75 24.94
CA ALA A 21 10.81 -2.83 25.71
C ALA A 21 11.09 -4.07 24.85
N VAL A 22 10.23 -4.37 23.87
CA VAL A 22 10.46 -5.41 22.85
C VAL A 22 11.65 -5.06 21.97
N GLU A 23 11.77 -3.80 21.52
CA GLU A 23 12.89 -3.36 20.69
C GLU A 23 14.24 -3.49 21.43
N LYS A 24 14.27 -3.14 22.72
CA LYS A 24 15.45 -3.38 23.59
C LYS A 24 15.72 -4.86 23.88
N ALA A 25 14.72 -5.72 23.75
CA ALA A 25 14.93 -7.16 23.83
C ALA A 25 15.54 -7.69 22.53
N LYS A 26 15.17 -7.13 21.37
CA LYS A 26 15.73 -7.47 20.05
C LYS A 26 17.25 -7.26 19.98
N GLU A 27 17.79 -6.25 20.67
CA GLU A 27 19.24 -6.05 20.84
C GLU A 27 20.00 -7.29 21.38
N ARG A 28 19.32 -8.14 22.15
CA ARG A 28 19.90 -9.35 22.80
C ARG A 28 19.37 -10.65 22.21
N HIS A 29 18.22 -10.58 21.56
CA HIS A 29 17.46 -11.67 20.98
C HIS A 29 16.98 -11.22 19.60
N PRO A 30 17.85 -11.21 18.57
CA PRO A 30 17.50 -10.75 17.23
C PRO A 30 16.29 -11.48 16.62
N GLU A 31 15.99 -12.69 17.12
CA GLU A 31 14.83 -13.50 16.76
C GLU A 31 13.47 -12.95 17.26
N ILE A 32 13.45 -11.90 18.11
CA ILE A 32 12.22 -11.29 18.62
C ILE A 32 11.81 -10.13 17.73
N GLU A 33 10.60 -10.22 17.17
CA GLU A 33 9.99 -9.16 16.36
C GLU A 33 8.58 -8.83 16.84
N VAL A 34 8.14 -7.59 16.61
CA VAL A 34 6.74 -7.19 16.86
C VAL A 34 5.90 -7.65 15.68
N GLY A 35 5.27 -8.81 15.81
CA GLY A 35 4.38 -9.35 14.77
C GLY A 35 3.14 -8.46 14.51
N GLY A 36 2.67 -7.70 15.50
CA GLY A 36 1.60 -6.72 15.35
C GLY A 36 1.25 -6.05 16.69
N SER A 37 0.52 -4.93 16.66
CA SER A 37 0.09 -4.21 17.87
C SER A 37 -1.37 -3.75 17.78
N ALA A 38 -2.21 -4.22 18.70
CA ALA A 38 -3.65 -3.96 18.67
C ALA A 38 -4.17 -3.32 19.96
N THR A 39 -5.07 -2.34 19.82
CA THR A 39 -5.76 -1.68 20.95
C THR A 39 -7.27 -1.85 20.83
N VAL A 40 -7.90 -2.45 21.84
CA VAL A 40 -9.37 -2.65 21.87
C VAL A 40 -10.06 -1.43 22.50
N VAL A 41 -10.98 -0.80 21.77
CA VAL A 41 -11.74 0.39 22.19
C VAL A 41 -13.23 0.06 22.32
N ASP A 42 -13.90 0.54 23.37
CA ASP A 42 -15.37 0.54 23.46
C ASP A 42 -15.90 1.68 22.56
N ALA A 43 -16.43 1.33 21.39
CA ALA A 43 -16.94 2.31 20.42
C ALA A 43 -18.02 3.22 21.03
N GLY A 44 -18.82 2.71 21.96
CA GLY A 44 -19.85 3.48 22.65
C GLY A 44 -19.29 4.55 23.59
N LYS A 45 -17.99 4.46 23.93
CA LYS A 45 -17.31 5.30 24.94
C LYS A 45 -16.03 5.98 24.46
N CYS A 46 -15.58 5.79 23.21
CA CYS A 46 -14.36 6.38 22.65
C CYS A 46 -14.12 7.85 23.11
N ARG A 47 -15.07 8.75 22.79
CA ARG A 47 -15.01 10.18 23.16
C ARG A 47 -14.93 10.46 24.66
N MET A 48 -15.44 9.57 25.51
CA MET A 48 -15.34 9.67 26.97
C MET A 48 -13.93 9.30 27.44
N TYR A 49 -13.36 8.22 26.90
CA TYR A 49 -12.01 7.78 27.27
C TYR A 49 -10.93 8.75 26.78
N MET A 50 -11.02 9.27 25.55
CA MET A 50 -10.13 10.34 25.06
C MET A 50 -10.08 11.55 25.99
N LYS A 51 -11.23 11.95 26.56
CA LYS A 51 -11.32 13.11 27.48
C LYS A 51 -10.83 12.82 28.89
N ASN A 52 -11.16 11.65 29.43
CA ASN A 52 -10.94 11.35 30.85
C ASN A 52 -9.60 10.65 31.12
N PHE A 53 -9.06 9.95 30.12
CA PHE A 53 -7.85 9.12 30.24
C PHE A 53 -6.87 9.40 29.08
N GLY A 54 -6.93 10.62 28.51
CA GLY A 54 -6.28 10.96 27.24
C GLY A 54 -4.81 10.57 27.12
N GLU A 55 -4.00 10.71 28.18
CA GLU A 55 -2.59 10.29 28.14
C GLU A 55 -2.42 8.80 27.84
N PHE A 56 -3.13 7.92 28.54
CA PHE A 56 -3.03 6.47 28.36
C PHE A 56 -3.79 6.00 27.11
N PHE A 57 -5.00 6.54 26.90
CA PHE A 57 -5.86 6.16 25.79
C PHE A 57 -5.27 6.57 24.43
N LEU A 58 -4.75 7.80 24.32
CA LEU A 58 -4.15 8.26 23.06
C LEU A 58 -2.80 7.60 22.81
N ASP A 59 -2.01 7.27 23.84
CA ASP A 59 -0.79 6.46 23.69
C ASP A 59 -1.11 5.08 23.11
N GLN A 60 -2.10 4.38 23.68
CA GLN A 60 -2.55 3.07 23.23
C GLN A 60 -3.10 3.11 21.79
N VAL A 61 -3.85 4.15 21.43
CA VAL A 61 -4.37 4.32 20.06
C VAL A 61 -3.24 4.65 19.07
N LYS A 62 -2.37 5.62 19.40
CA LYS A 62 -1.30 6.10 18.50
C LYS A 62 -0.10 5.16 18.37
N SER A 63 -0.01 4.13 19.20
CA SER A 63 1.06 3.13 19.14
C SER A 63 0.57 1.78 18.59
N ALA A 64 -0.71 1.65 18.23
CA ALA A 64 -1.29 0.44 17.68
C ALA A 64 -1.31 0.50 16.15
N SER A 65 -0.85 -0.57 15.49
CA SER A 65 -1.07 -0.75 14.04
C SER A 65 -2.56 -0.92 13.72
N THR A 66 -3.32 -1.48 14.68
CA THR A 66 -4.74 -1.79 14.51
C THR A 66 -5.56 -1.40 15.74
N VAL A 67 -6.67 -0.68 15.55
CA VAL A 67 -7.64 -0.35 16.61
C VAL A 67 -8.89 -1.18 16.41
N ILE A 68 -9.27 -1.97 17.42
CA ILE A 68 -10.41 -2.89 17.34
C ILE A 68 -11.60 -2.30 18.10
N PHE A 69 -12.71 -2.02 17.41
CA PHE A 69 -13.92 -1.53 18.06
C PHE A 69 -14.76 -2.68 18.63
N SER A 70 -14.75 -2.77 19.96
CA SER A 70 -15.69 -3.60 20.70
C SER A 70 -17.08 -2.95 20.79
N ARG A 71 -18.10 -3.81 20.87
CA ARG A 71 -19.52 -3.45 21.09
C ARG A 71 -20.18 -2.68 19.93
N THR A 72 -19.67 -2.77 18.71
CA THR A 72 -20.26 -2.13 17.52
C THR A 72 -21.67 -2.64 17.24
N GLN A 73 -21.94 -3.93 17.46
CA GLN A 73 -23.27 -4.54 17.36
C GLN A 73 -24.32 -4.02 18.37
N LEU A 74 -23.92 -3.19 19.34
CA LEU A 74 -24.81 -2.56 20.33
C LEU A 74 -25.09 -1.08 20.02
N LEU A 75 -24.67 -0.60 18.84
CA LEU A 75 -24.67 0.81 18.46
C LEU A 75 -25.26 0.99 17.06
N ASP A 76 -25.78 2.18 16.80
CA ASP A 76 -26.08 2.63 15.44
C ASP A 76 -24.79 2.88 14.65
N ALA A 77 -24.78 2.53 13.36
CA ALA A 77 -23.63 2.71 12.45
C ALA A 77 -23.09 4.15 12.47
N ASP A 78 -24.01 5.12 12.52
CA ASP A 78 -23.78 6.55 12.59
C ASP A 78 -23.00 6.99 13.86
N ARG A 79 -23.07 6.22 14.95
CA ARG A 79 -22.31 6.43 16.19
C ARG A 79 -20.99 5.65 16.21
N VAL A 80 -20.93 4.50 15.55
CA VAL A 80 -19.67 3.80 15.30
C VAL A 80 -18.77 4.68 14.42
N GLU A 81 -19.32 5.24 13.34
CA GLU A 81 -18.60 6.11 12.40
C GLU A 81 -18.07 7.39 13.07
N LYS A 82 -18.91 8.08 13.85
CA LYS A 82 -18.47 9.24 14.67
C LYS A 82 -17.37 8.88 15.68
N SER A 83 -17.21 7.61 16.03
CA SER A 83 -16.14 7.14 16.91
C SER A 83 -14.90 6.71 16.12
N ARG A 84 -15.08 6.20 14.89
CA ARG A 84 -14.02 5.86 13.92
C ARG A 84 -13.28 7.13 13.49
N LEU A 85 -14.01 8.16 13.08
CA LEU A 85 -13.45 9.48 12.72
C LEU A 85 -12.60 10.09 13.84
N LEU A 86 -12.99 9.97 15.11
CA LEU A 86 -12.20 10.44 16.25
C LEU A 86 -10.88 9.68 16.46
N ILE A 87 -10.79 8.44 16.00
CA ILE A 87 -9.59 7.61 16.05
C ILE A 87 -8.71 7.87 14.83
N ALA A 88 -9.30 7.96 13.63
CA ALA A 88 -8.60 8.36 12.41
C ALA A 88 -7.97 9.78 12.54
N GLU A 89 -8.69 10.74 13.13
CA GLU A 89 -8.13 12.08 13.47
C GLU A 89 -6.93 11.99 14.44
N ALA A 90 -6.93 11.00 15.34
CA ALA A 90 -5.87 10.81 16.33
C ALA A 90 -4.67 10.03 15.78
N HIS A 91 -4.88 9.11 14.84
CA HIS A 91 -3.87 8.25 14.20
C HIS A 91 -4.39 7.80 12.82
N PRO A 92 -4.09 8.56 11.74
CA PRO A 92 -4.60 8.28 10.39
C PRO A 92 -4.21 6.90 9.85
N ASP A 93 -3.01 6.42 10.22
CA ASP A 93 -2.44 5.17 9.72
C ASP A 93 -2.94 3.91 10.48
N ALA A 94 -3.88 4.05 11.41
CA ALA A 94 -4.45 2.90 12.12
C ALA A 94 -5.53 2.24 11.26
N ARG A 95 -5.40 0.93 11.06
CA ARG A 95 -6.53 0.11 10.60
C ARG A 95 -7.58 0.06 11.70
N ILE A 96 -8.81 0.46 11.41
CA ILE A 96 -9.88 0.47 12.43
C ILE A 96 -10.87 -0.65 12.14
N ILE A 97 -10.80 -1.74 12.90
CA ILE A 97 -11.78 -2.84 12.80
C ILE A 97 -13.09 -2.36 13.40
N THR A 98 -14.14 -2.24 12.58
CA THR A 98 -15.50 -1.84 12.98
C THR A 98 -16.53 -2.96 12.87
N THR A 99 -16.21 -4.01 12.11
CA THR A 99 -16.99 -5.24 12.02
C THR A 99 -17.07 -5.93 13.39
N PRO A 100 -18.23 -6.45 13.82
CA PRO A 100 -18.33 -7.23 15.04
C PRO A 100 -17.43 -8.46 14.97
N TRP A 101 -16.65 -8.70 16.01
CA TRP A 101 -15.70 -9.83 16.07
C TRP A 101 -16.35 -11.23 16.01
N ASP A 102 -17.67 -11.32 16.22
CA ASP A 102 -18.43 -12.56 16.11
C ASP A 102 -18.74 -12.90 14.62
N ASP A 103 -18.63 -11.89 13.74
CA ASP A 103 -18.86 -11.97 12.29
C ASP A 103 -17.53 -12.06 11.49
N MET A 104 -16.37 -12.13 12.17
CA MET A 104 -15.04 -12.22 11.57
C MET A 104 -14.36 -13.56 11.86
N ALA A 105 -13.62 -14.09 10.88
CA ALA A 105 -12.74 -15.23 11.11
C ALA A 105 -11.53 -14.83 12.00
N PRO A 106 -11.15 -15.62 13.02
CA PRO A 106 -10.02 -15.29 13.90
C PRO A 106 -8.69 -15.11 13.15
N ASP A 107 -8.43 -15.96 12.15
CA ASP A 107 -7.20 -15.89 11.34
C ASP A 107 -7.16 -14.62 10.47
N PHE A 108 -8.31 -14.16 9.98
CA PHE A 108 -8.41 -12.89 9.26
C PHE A 108 -8.21 -11.68 10.18
N MET A 109 -8.76 -11.71 11.40
CA MET A 109 -8.46 -10.67 12.40
C MET A 109 -6.96 -10.62 12.74
N LEU A 110 -6.29 -11.78 12.82
CA LEU A 110 -4.85 -11.84 13.04
C LEU A 110 -4.08 -11.27 11.84
N ASP A 111 -4.45 -11.62 10.61
CA ASP A 111 -3.87 -11.08 9.37
C ASP A 111 -3.97 -9.54 9.30
N VAL A 112 -5.11 -8.97 9.69
CA VAL A 112 -5.30 -7.51 9.77
C VAL A 112 -4.42 -6.86 10.85
N ILE A 113 -4.20 -7.54 11.99
CA ILE A 113 -3.32 -7.04 13.05
C ILE A 113 -1.85 -7.06 12.62
N GLU A 114 -1.42 -8.17 12.02
CA GLU A 114 -0.02 -8.47 11.72
C GLU A 114 0.44 -7.91 10.36
N ASN A 115 -0.15 -8.39 9.27
CA ASN A 115 0.28 -8.08 7.91
C ASN A 115 -0.39 -6.80 7.37
N GLY A 116 -1.61 -6.51 7.84
CA GLY A 116 -2.21 -5.20 7.63
C GLY A 116 -2.46 -4.85 6.17
N LYS A 117 -3.11 -5.77 5.44
CA LYS A 117 -3.43 -5.64 4.01
C LYS A 117 -3.76 -4.18 3.62
N PRO A 118 -3.07 -3.62 2.61
CA PRO A 118 -3.23 -2.22 2.24
C PRO A 118 -4.67 -1.78 1.95
N ILE A 119 -4.84 -0.46 1.91
CA ILE A 119 -6.08 0.22 1.50
C ILE A 119 -6.43 -0.08 0.03
N TYR A 120 -5.43 -0.47 -0.75
CA TYR A 120 -5.56 -0.86 -2.15
C TYR A 120 -6.20 -2.25 -2.26
N PHE A 121 -7.37 -2.30 -2.90
CA PHE A 121 -7.67 -3.41 -3.80
C PHE A 121 -6.43 -3.61 -4.68
N ALA A 122 -5.94 -4.84 -4.81
CA ALA A 122 -4.69 -5.11 -5.53
C ALA A 122 -4.67 -4.34 -6.86
N PRO A 123 -3.50 -3.78 -7.26
CA PRO A 123 -3.31 -3.30 -8.63
C PRO A 123 -3.81 -4.36 -9.59
N LEU A 124 -4.32 -3.90 -10.73
CA LEU A 124 -4.85 -4.78 -11.75
C LEU A 124 -3.69 -5.57 -12.38
N GLU A 125 -3.35 -6.70 -11.77
CA GLU A 125 -3.14 -7.89 -12.59
C GLU A 125 -4.48 -8.12 -13.27
N ASP A 126 -4.48 -8.00 -14.60
CA ASP A 126 -5.62 -8.42 -15.39
C ASP A 126 -5.86 -9.91 -15.08
N ASP A 127 -7.12 -10.29 -14.84
CA ASP A 127 -7.54 -11.69 -14.81
C ASP A 127 -7.48 -12.22 -16.27
N ASP A 128 -6.28 -12.24 -16.86
CA ASP A 128 -5.98 -13.03 -18.04
C ASP A 128 -6.03 -14.50 -17.59
N ASP A 129 -7.18 -15.13 -17.88
CA ASP A 129 -7.41 -16.58 -17.81
C ASP A 129 -6.44 -17.31 -18.77
N ASP A 130 -5.14 -17.35 -18.47
CA ASP A 130 -4.21 -18.32 -19.07
C ASP A 130 -4.39 -19.67 -18.35
N ASP A 131 -5.31 -20.47 -18.89
CA ASP A 131 -5.38 -21.93 -18.72
C ASP A 131 -4.03 -22.56 -19.14
N ASP A 132 -3.10 -22.77 -18.19
CA ASP A 132 -2.02 -23.80 -18.12
C ASP A 132 -1.16 -23.45 -16.86
N ASP A 133 -0.77 -24.33 -15.94
CA ASP A 133 -0.57 -25.79 -15.99
C ASP A 133 -1.03 -26.51 -14.69
N GLU A 134 -1.37 -27.79 -14.82
CA GLU A 134 -1.50 -28.73 -13.70
C GLU A 134 -0.13 -29.24 -13.22
N GLU A 135 0.11 -29.24 -11.90
CA GLU A 135 1.29 -29.85 -11.23
C GLU A 135 2.64 -29.13 -11.58
N GLU A 136 3.71 -29.12 -10.77
CA GLU A 136 4.40 -30.24 -10.13
C GLU A 136 4.98 -29.92 -8.74
N HIS A 137 5.12 -30.98 -7.94
CA HIS A 137 5.78 -30.93 -6.63
C HIS A 137 7.31 -30.90 -6.74
N HIS A 138 7.95 -29.83 -6.25
CA HIS A 138 9.41 -29.78 -6.09
C HIS A 138 9.92 -30.81 -5.06
N HIS A 139 10.20 -32.02 -5.52
CA HIS A 139 10.99 -33.01 -4.78
C HIS A 139 12.48 -32.88 -5.13
N HIS A 140 13.26 -32.28 -4.23
CA HIS A 140 14.71 -32.29 -4.33
C HIS A 140 15.26 -33.71 -4.18
N HIS A 141 15.84 -34.25 -5.26
CA HIS A 141 16.82 -35.32 -5.18
C HIS A 141 18.04 -34.95 -6.02
N HIS A 142 19.16 -34.74 -5.34
CA HIS A 142 20.49 -34.84 -5.96
C HIS A 142 20.79 -36.30 -6.21
N ASP A 143 21.23 -36.64 -7.41
CA ASP A 143 22.28 -37.63 -7.63
C ASP A 143 23.11 -37.15 -8.84
N HIS A 144 24.44 -37.16 -8.68
CA HIS A 144 25.39 -36.95 -9.76
C HIS A 144 25.74 -38.32 -10.36
N ASP A 145 25.69 -38.46 -11.68
CA ASP A 145 26.44 -39.47 -12.44
C ASP A 145 26.33 -39.11 -13.95
N ASP A 146 27.23 -38.26 -14.44
CA ASP A 146 27.51 -38.10 -15.88
C ASP A 146 28.97 -38.47 -16.13
N ASP A 147 29.18 -39.71 -16.57
CA ASP A 147 30.39 -40.14 -17.29
C ASP A 147 30.25 -39.67 -18.74
N ASP A 148 31.11 -38.76 -19.22
CA ASP A 148 31.27 -38.47 -20.64
C ASP A 148 32.77 -38.41 -21.01
N ASP A 149 33.27 -39.52 -21.55
CA ASP A 149 34.42 -39.56 -22.46
C ASP A 149 33.91 -39.20 -23.87
N ASP A 150 34.44 -38.15 -24.53
CA ASP A 150 35.13 -38.32 -25.82
C ASP A 150 35.80 -37.03 -26.34
N ASP A 151 36.85 -37.22 -27.13
CA ASP A 151 37.60 -36.20 -27.88
C ASP A 151 36.80 -35.69 -29.11
N ASP A 152 37.03 -34.44 -29.56
CA ASP A 152 37.83 -34.18 -30.79
C ASP A 152 37.95 -32.67 -31.13
N ASP A 153 39.07 -32.32 -31.76
CA ASP A 153 39.36 -31.00 -32.36
C ASP A 153 38.51 -30.75 -33.64
N HIS A 154 38.26 -29.48 -34.00
CA HIS A 154 38.82 -28.87 -35.23
C HIS A 154 38.28 -27.46 -35.57
N GLU A 155 39.03 -26.77 -36.43
CA GLU A 155 38.98 -25.34 -36.72
C GLU A 155 38.16 -24.96 -37.98
N HIS A 156 37.96 -23.64 -38.16
CA HIS A 156 37.91 -22.90 -39.45
C HIS A 156 36.58 -22.69 -40.25
N HIS A 157 36.16 -21.40 -40.25
CA HIS A 157 35.97 -20.52 -41.43
C HIS A 157 34.72 -20.55 -42.37
N HIS A 158 34.03 -19.39 -42.38
CA HIS A 158 33.64 -18.56 -43.55
C HIS A 158 32.43 -18.86 -44.48
N HIS A 159 31.50 -17.86 -44.48
CA HIS A 159 30.68 -17.29 -45.58
C HIS A 159 29.58 -18.08 -46.32
N HIS A 160 28.38 -17.48 -46.39
CA HIS A 160 27.62 -17.02 -47.58
C HIS A 160 26.29 -16.38 -47.07
N ASP A 161 25.96 -15.11 -47.32
CA ASP A 161 25.58 -14.39 -48.56
C ASP A 161 24.09 -14.55 -48.95
N HIS A 162 23.34 -13.42 -48.89
CA HIS A 162 22.41 -12.86 -49.92
C HIS A 162 21.15 -13.68 -50.36
N ASP A 163 19.99 -13.14 -50.77
CA ASP A 163 19.46 -11.77 -51.04
C ASP A 163 17.89 -11.81 -51.11
N ASP A 164 17.26 -10.76 -51.69
CA ASP A 164 15.82 -10.55 -52.04
C ASP A 164 14.93 -10.06 -50.84
N ASP A 165 14.04 -9.04 -50.89
CA ASP A 165 13.67 -7.95 -51.85
C ASP A 165 12.78 -6.86 -51.11
N ASP A 166 12.55 -5.67 -51.70
CA ASP A 166 11.50 -4.61 -51.45
C ASP A 166 11.45 -3.79 -50.10
N ASP A 167 11.23 -2.46 -50.02
CA ASP A 167 11.06 -1.36 -51.01
C ASP A 167 11.23 0.07 -50.38
N ASP A 168 11.47 1.08 -51.24
CA ASP A 168 11.26 2.56 -51.14
C ASP A 168 12.02 3.52 -50.14
N ASP A 169 12.92 4.33 -50.74
CA ASP A 169 13.16 5.80 -50.64
C ASP A 169 12.86 6.62 -49.35
N ASP A 170 13.84 7.39 -48.84
CA ASP A 170 14.16 8.75 -49.34
C ASP A 170 15.50 9.31 -48.74
N ASP A 171 16.12 10.30 -49.40
CA ASP A 171 17.46 10.86 -49.11
C ASP A 171 17.51 11.86 -47.91
N ASP A 172 18.65 11.91 -47.19
CA ASP A 172 19.30 13.20 -46.81
C ASP A 172 20.75 13.04 -46.24
N GLU A 173 21.71 13.04 -47.16
CA GLU A 173 23.06 13.66 -47.12
C GLU A 173 23.86 13.91 -45.80
N HIS A 174 24.97 13.16 -45.69
CA HIS A 174 26.36 13.62 -45.40
C HIS A 174 26.85 14.08 -43.99
N GLU A 175 27.65 13.20 -43.35
CA GLU A 175 29.03 13.41 -42.84
C GLU A 175 29.30 14.38 -41.62
N HIS A 176 30.48 14.44 -40.96
CA HIS A 176 31.81 13.86 -41.23
C HIS A 176 32.59 13.44 -39.94
N HIS A 177 33.50 12.49 -40.13
CA HIS A 177 34.71 12.08 -39.40
C HIS A 177 35.62 13.23 -38.85
N HIS A 178 36.66 13.10 -37.98
CA HIS A 178 37.42 12.00 -37.34
C HIS A 178 38.23 12.51 -36.10
N HIS A 179 38.93 11.59 -35.42
CA HIS A 179 39.79 11.70 -34.22
C HIS A 179 40.91 12.76 -34.17
N HIS A 180 41.41 13.03 -32.94
CA HIS A 180 42.77 12.83 -32.40
C HIS A 180 42.95 13.80 -31.20
N GLY A 181 43.49 13.49 -30.02
CA GLY A 181 44.44 12.44 -29.63
C GLY A 181 45.77 13.10 -29.23
N HIS A 182 46.16 13.09 -27.96
CA HIS A 182 47.53 13.38 -27.50
C HIS A 182 47.77 12.93 -26.05
N ASP A 183 48.95 12.38 -25.81
CA ASP A 183 49.49 11.89 -24.52
C ASP A 183 50.29 12.98 -23.76
N ASP A 184 50.94 12.53 -22.67
CA ASP A 184 52.10 13.09 -21.94
C ASP A 184 51.86 14.00 -20.70
N ASP A 185 51.98 13.33 -19.53
CA ASP A 185 52.92 13.59 -18.42
C ASP A 185 52.97 14.91 -17.58
N ASP A 186 53.53 14.69 -16.38
CA ASP A 186 54.17 15.57 -15.40
C ASP A 186 53.36 16.22 -14.23
N ASP A 187 54.06 16.14 -13.08
CA ASP A 187 53.79 16.56 -11.71
C ASP A 187 53.35 18.03 -11.52
N ASP A 188 52.59 18.32 -10.44
CA ASP A 188 53.17 18.95 -9.23
C ASP A 188 52.16 19.04 -8.05
N ASP A 189 52.70 19.17 -6.83
CA ASP A 189 51.96 19.55 -5.61
C ASP A 189 51.39 20.97 -5.70
N ASP A 190 50.23 21.24 -5.06
CA ASP A 190 50.04 22.53 -4.36
C ASP A 190 48.95 22.51 -3.28
N GLU A 191 49.30 22.96 -2.08
CA GLU A 191 48.41 23.13 -0.93
C GLU A 191 47.60 24.43 -1.06
N HIS A 192 46.26 24.44 -0.99
CA HIS A 192 45.53 25.67 -0.67
C HIS A 192 44.33 25.49 0.27
N GLU A 193 44.49 26.01 1.49
CA GLU A 193 43.41 26.30 2.42
C GLU A 193 42.50 27.42 1.88
N HIS A 194 41.19 27.19 1.85
CA HIS A 194 40.21 28.28 1.77
C HIS A 194 39.17 28.18 2.90
N HIS A 195 39.44 28.95 3.94
CA HIS A 195 38.43 29.45 4.87
C HIS A 195 37.36 30.29 4.16
N HIS A 196 36.35 30.73 4.94
CA HIS A 196 35.32 31.75 4.63
C HIS A 196 33.98 31.18 4.10
N HIS A 197 32.79 31.57 4.59
CA HIS A 197 32.42 32.54 5.64
C HIS A 197 31.18 32.07 6.43
N HIS A 198 31.16 32.39 7.73
CA HIS A 198 29.96 32.33 8.57
C HIS A 198 29.15 33.62 8.33
N HIS A 199 27.95 33.51 7.75
CA HIS A 199 26.94 34.57 7.75
C HIS A 199 25.59 33.96 8.10
N GLY A 200 24.97 34.45 9.17
CA GLY A 200 23.59 34.10 9.49
C GLY A 200 22.65 35.21 9.05
N HIS A 201 21.47 34.85 8.55
CA HIS A 201 20.21 35.49 8.91
C HIS A 201 19.03 34.57 8.59
N GLU A 202 18.09 34.50 9.54
CA GLU A 202 16.65 34.29 9.40
C GLU A 202 16.05 33.29 8.38
N GLY A 203 15.31 32.31 8.92
CA GLY A 203 14.00 31.92 8.38
C GLY A 203 14.00 30.90 7.26
N HIS A 204 14.07 29.61 7.61
CA HIS A 204 13.66 28.53 6.72
C HIS A 204 12.61 27.66 7.37
N GLU A 205 11.51 27.49 6.64
CA GLU A 205 10.36 26.66 6.98
C GLU A 205 10.77 25.19 6.87
N HIS A 206 10.21 24.35 7.75
CA HIS A 206 10.48 22.91 7.72
C HIS A 206 9.74 22.27 6.53
N HIS A 207 10.40 22.23 5.38
CA HIS A 207 9.92 21.43 4.25
C HIS A 207 9.87 19.95 4.64
N HIS A 208 8.74 19.32 4.34
CA HIS A 208 8.52 17.91 4.61
C HIS A 208 9.48 17.06 3.76
N HIS A 209 10.10 16.06 4.38
CA HIS A 209 10.90 15.07 3.67
C HIS A 209 9.96 14.16 2.87
N HIS A 210 9.80 14.45 1.58
CA HIS A 210 9.33 13.44 0.64
C HIS A 210 10.46 12.43 0.41
N HIS A 211 10.16 11.15 0.65
CA HIS A 211 11.08 10.06 0.36
C HIS A 211 11.10 9.83 -1.15
N HIS A 212 12.12 10.33 -1.84
CA HIS A 212 12.45 9.85 -3.17
C HIS A 212 13.03 8.45 -3.05
N HIS A 213 12.22 7.44 -3.38
CA HIS A 213 12.76 6.17 -3.83
C HIS A 213 13.15 6.34 -5.30
N GLY A 214 14.46 6.24 -5.55
CA GLY A 214 14.99 6.17 -6.90
C GLY A 214 15.19 4.70 -7.29
N ALA A 215 14.37 4.24 -8.22
CA ALA A 215 14.63 3.10 -9.09
C ALA A 215 13.88 3.38 -10.40
N ASP A 216 14.50 3.12 -11.54
CA ASP A 216 13.95 3.45 -12.86
C ASP A 216 12.82 2.49 -13.28
N ASP A 217 11.61 2.74 -12.79
CA ASP A 217 10.36 2.24 -13.37
C ASP A 217 9.44 3.44 -13.71
N HIS A 218 8.73 3.35 -14.85
CA HIS A 218 7.83 4.41 -15.31
C HIS A 218 6.43 4.23 -14.70
N ASP A 219 6.31 4.52 -13.41
CA ASP A 219 5.09 4.27 -12.63
C ASP A 219 3.87 5.06 -13.13
N ALA A 220 2.74 4.35 -13.30
CA ALA A 220 1.43 4.96 -13.56
C ALA A 220 0.93 5.84 -12.39
N ASP A 221 1.55 5.71 -11.21
CA ASP A 221 1.29 6.52 -10.02
C ASP A 221 1.65 8.02 -10.21
N GLU A 222 2.45 8.40 -11.21
CA GLU A 222 2.64 9.82 -11.55
C GLU A 222 1.45 10.45 -12.31
N VAL A 223 0.49 9.65 -12.78
CA VAL A 223 -0.59 10.10 -13.68
C VAL A 223 -1.98 10.10 -13.01
N PHE A 224 -2.22 9.24 -12.03
CA PHE A 224 -3.56 9.01 -11.47
C PHE A 224 -3.65 9.31 -9.96
N ASP A 225 -4.65 10.11 -9.59
CA ASP A 225 -5.02 10.30 -8.19
C ASP A 225 -5.79 9.08 -7.68
N THR A 226 -5.50 8.67 -6.44
CA THR A 226 -6.24 7.62 -5.74
C THR A 226 -6.78 8.11 -4.39
N ILE A 227 -8.08 7.94 -4.17
CA ILE A 227 -8.77 8.26 -2.91
C ILE A 227 -9.27 6.97 -2.28
N GLY A 228 -8.64 6.54 -1.18
CA GLY A 228 -9.08 5.42 -0.35
C GLY A 228 -9.81 5.90 0.90
N LEU A 229 -11.04 5.41 1.12
CA LEU A 229 -11.88 5.78 2.25
C LEU A 229 -12.35 4.54 3.03
N GLU A 230 -12.16 4.55 4.34
CA GLU A 230 -12.79 3.59 5.26
C GLU A 230 -14.09 4.16 5.85
N THR A 231 -15.03 3.28 6.23
CA THR A 231 -16.35 3.64 6.76
C THR A 231 -16.97 2.54 7.61
N ALA A 232 -17.63 2.94 8.70
CA ALA A 232 -18.53 2.12 9.50
C ALA A 232 -20.01 2.39 9.19
N ARG A 233 -20.31 3.21 8.16
CA ARG A 233 -21.68 3.42 7.68
C ARG A 233 -22.25 2.13 7.09
N ARG A 234 -23.55 2.16 6.83
CA ARG A 234 -24.27 1.12 6.09
C ARG A 234 -24.91 1.74 4.87
N TYR A 235 -24.86 1.04 3.75
CA TYR A 235 -25.38 1.49 2.47
C TYR A 235 -26.16 0.36 1.82
N GLU A 236 -27.21 0.69 1.09
CA GLU A 236 -27.92 -0.27 0.25
C GLU A 236 -27.36 -0.22 -1.18
N GLN A 237 -27.39 -1.35 -1.91
CA GLN A 237 -26.83 -1.42 -3.26
C GLN A 237 -27.38 -0.34 -4.20
N ASP A 238 -28.69 -0.07 -4.15
CA ASP A 238 -29.33 0.96 -4.98
C ASP A 238 -28.93 2.40 -4.60
N GLU A 239 -28.55 2.63 -3.34
CA GLU A 239 -27.97 3.91 -2.90
C GLU A 239 -26.55 4.07 -3.48
N ILE A 240 -25.72 3.03 -3.42
CA ILE A 240 -24.39 3.05 -4.01
C ILE A 240 -24.44 3.21 -5.53
N ARG A 241 -25.35 2.53 -6.25
CA ARG A 241 -25.54 2.74 -7.70
C ARG A 241 -25.81 4.21 -8.01
N ALA A 242 -26.74 4.84 -7.29
CA ALA A 242 -27.08 6.26 -7.46
C ALA A 242 -25.94 7.23 -7.06
N MET A 243 -25.02 6.81 -6.18
CA MET A 243 -23.79 7.56 -5.88
C MET A 243 -22.76 7.42 -7.02
N LEU A 244 -22.52 6.19 -7.49
CA LEU A 244 -21.57 5.89 -8.56
C LEU A 244 -21.98 6.54 -9.90
N ASP A 245 -23.27 6.57 -10.22
CA ASP A 245 -23.80 7.30 -11.39
C ASP A 245 -23.38 8.78 -11.39
N ARG A 246 -23.28 9.42 -10.21
CA ARG A 246 -22.87 10.83 -10.07
C ARG A 246 -21.39 11.06 -10.33
N LEU A 247 -20.53 10.05 -10.17
CA LEU A 247 -19.10 10.15 -10.45
C LEU A 247 -18.78 10.42 -11.94
N SER A 248 -19.79 10.38 -12.82
CA SER A 248 -19.69 10.82 -14.20
C SER A 248 -19.65 12.36 -14.38
N ASP A 249 -19.91 13.15 -13.34
CA ASP A 249 -19.77 14.61 -13.37
C ASP A 249 -18.29 15.01 -13.13
N GLU A 250 -17.54 15.13 -14.23
CA GLU A 250 -16.12 15.53 -14.19
C GLU A 250 -15.89 16.95 -13.62
N GLU A 251 -16.90 17.85 -13.66
CA GLU A 251 -16.77 19.19 -13.07
C GLU A 251 -16.91 19.17 -11.54
N GLU A 252 -17.73 18.27 -10.98
CA GLU A 252 -17.93 18.14 -9.53
C GLU A 252 -16.90 17.22 -8.87
N TYR A 253 -16.60 16.04 -9.45
CA TYR A 253 -15.77 14.99 -8.82
C TYR A 253 -14.37 14.83 -9.41
N GLY A 254 -14.08 15.45 -10.55
CA GLY A 254 -12.92 15.10 -11.38
C GLY A 254 -13.18 13.87 -12.24
N ARG A 255 -12.22 13.51 -13.10
CA ARG A 255 -12.39 12.43 -14.07
C ARG A 255 -12.11 11.08 -13.43
N VAL A 256 -13.15 10.43 -12.91
CA VAL A 256 -13.08 9.07 -12.36
C VAL A 256 -12.90 8.04 -13.48
N LEU A 257 -11.95 7.12 -13.30
CA LEU A 257 -11.66 6.03 -14.23
C LEU A 257 -12.14 4.68 -13.70
N ARG A 258 -12.01 4.45 -12.39
CA ARG A 258 -12.52 3.26 -11.70
C ARG A 258 -12.90 3.59 -10.27
N ALA A 259 -13.86 2.87 -9.72
CA ALA A 259 -14.03 2.76 -8.28
C ALA A 259 -14.30 1.30 -7.87
N LYS A 260 -13.82 0.89 -6.70
CA LYS A 260 -14.12 -0.40 -6.07
C LYS A 260 -14.51 -0.17 -4.62
N GLY A 261 -15.31 -1.04 -4.03
CA GLY A 261 -15.59 -0.97 -2.60
C GLY A 261 -16.24 -2.22 -2.05
N ILE A 262 -15.91 -2.54 -0.79
CA ILE A 262 -16.52 -3.61 0.00
C ILE A 262 -17.27 -2.94 1.14
N LEU A 263 -18.60 -3.03 1.12
CA LEU A 263 -19.49 -2.30 2.02
C LEU A 263 -20.49 -3.25 2.68
N GLN A 264 -21.04 -2.82 3.82
CA GLN A 264 -22.02 -3.59 4.58
C GLN A 264 -23.40 -2.90 4.54
N ASN A 265 -24.47 -3.65 4.32
CA ASN A 265 -25.84 -3.13 4.30
C ASN A 265 -26.46 -3.03 5.71
N ALA A 266 -27.68 -2.48 5.82
CA ALA A 266 -28.33 -2.31 7.12
C ALA A 266 -28.69 -3.63 7.83
N ALA A 267 -28.72 -4.75 7.10
CA ALA A 267 -28.94 -6.10 7.64
C ALA A 267 -27.65 -6.76 8.17
N GLY A 268 -26.47 -6.19 7.88
CA GLY A 268 -25.17 -6.76 8.22
C GLY A 268 -24.56 -7.66 7.13
N GLU A 269 -25.17 -7.73 5.96
CA GLU A 269 -24.66 -8.47 4.81
C GLU A 269 -23.62 -7.61 4.06
N TRP A 270 -22.59 -8.26 3.52
CA TRP A 270 -21.50 -7.59 2.80
C TRP A 270 -21.67 -7.73 1.29
N PHE A 271 -21.27 -6.69 0.56
CA PHE A 271 -21.24 -6.67 -0.89
C PHE A 271 -20.03 -5.89 -1.41
N GLN A 272 -19.45 -6.40 -2.49
CA GLN A 272 -18.49 -5.66 -3.31
C GLN A 272 -19.22 -4.94 -4.45
N PHE A 273 -18.73 -3.76 -4.82
CA PHE A 273 -19.00 -3.13 -6.10
C PHE A 273 -17.71 -2.93 -6.91
N ASP A 274 -17.85 -3.00 -8.23
CA ASP A 274 -16.86 -2.61 -9.23
C ASP A 274 -17.53 -1.58 -10.17
N TYR A 275 -16.93 -0.41 -10.34
CA TYR A 275 -17.43 0.69 -11.16
C TYR A 275 -16.39 1.12 -12.19
N VAL A 276 -16.84 1.28 -13.44
CA VAL A 276 -16.15 2.03 -14.49
C VAL A 276 -17.17 2.98 -15.15
N PRO A 277 -16.79 4.09 -15.78
CA PRO A 277 -17.73 5.02 -16.40
C PRO A 277 -18.74 4.36 -17.35
N GLY A 278 -20.00 4.27 -16.92
CA GLY A 278 -21.11 3.68 -17.67
C GLY A 278 -21.49 2.23 -17.30
N GLU A 279 -20.74 1.58 -16.41
CA GLU A 279 -21.01 0.21 -15.97
C GLU A 279 -20.78 0.04 -14.45
N THR A 280 -21.60 -0.79 -13.80
CA THR A 280 -21.48 -1.07 -12.37
C THR A 280 -21.88 -2.50 -12.07
N ASP A 281 -20.91 -3.32 -11.67
CA ASP A 281 -21.17 -4.64 -11.10
C ASP A 281 -21.32 -4.56 -9.58
N MET A 282 -22.15 -5.43 -9.02
CA MET A 282 -22.33 -5.60 -7.58
C MET A 282 -22.61 -7.05 -7.24
N ARG A 283 -21.82 -7.58 -6.31
CA ARG A 283 -21.88 -8.98 -5.85
C ARG A 283 -21.83 -9.07 -4.34
N ASN A 284 -22.45 -10.10 -3.78
CA ASN A 284 -22.34 -10.38 -2.34
C ASN A 284 -20.91 -10.85 -2.02
N ASP A 285 -20.41 -10.49 -0.85
CA ASP A 285 -19.05 -10.80 -0.41
C ASP A 285 -19.05 -11.29 1.06
N SER A 286 -17.89 -11.72 1.52
CA SER A 286 -17.54 -12.02 2.89
C SER A 286 -17.29 -10.75 3.72
N ALA A 287 -17.19 -10.90 5.04
CA ALA A 287 -16.99 -9.79 5.96
C ALA A 287 -15.54 -9.29 5.97
N ASP A 288 -15.33 -8.02 5.61
CA ASP A 288 -14.06 -7.30 5.80
C ASP A 288 -13.97 -6.73 7.24
N TYR A 289 -12.83 -6.16 7.64
CA TYR A 289 -12.64 -5.59 8.98
C TYR A 289 -13.38 -4.25 9.19
N THR A 290 -13.65 -3.54 8.11
CA THR A 290 -14.50 -2.34 8.05
C THR A 290 -15.01 -2.15 6.62
N GLY A 291 -16.03 -1.32 6.40
CA GLY A 291 -16.41 -0.94 5.04
C GLY A 291 -15.32 -0.07 4.41
N ARG A 292 -14.96 -0.32 3.15
CA ARG A 292 -13.88 0.38 2.44
C ARG A 292 -14.24 0.64 0.99
N LEU A 293 -13.79 1.75 0.43
CA LEU A 293 -13.90 2.05 -1.00
C LEU A 293 -12.66 2.82 -1.49
N CYS A 294 -12.39 2.69 -2.78
CA CYS A 294 -11.27 3.30 -3.48
C CYS A 294 -11.78 3.91 -4.79
N VAL A 295 -11.41 5.15 -5.08
CA VAL A 295 -11.72 5.86 -6.33
C VAL A 295 -10.41 6.26 -6.99
N ILE A 296 -10.25 5.93 -8.28
CA ILE A 296 -9.04 6.15 -9.07
C ILE A 296 -9.40 6.98 -10.30
N GLY A 297 -8.59 7.98 -10.64
CA GLY A 297 -8.86 8.89 -11.75
C GLY A 297 -7.85 10.02 -11.90
N THR A 298 -8.25 11.14 -12.51
CA THR A 298 -7.38 12.31 -12.70
C THR A 298 -8.06 13.60 -12.28
N SER A 299 -7.33 14.46 -11.56
CA SER A 299 -7.83 15.70 -10.94
C SER A 299 -9.02 15.45 -10.00
N LEU A 300 -8.95 14.40 -9.19
CA LEU A 300 -10.06 13.99 -8.33
C LEU A 300 -10.35 15.00 -7.20
N ASN A 301 -11.62 15.29 -6.97
CA ASN A 301 -12.09 16.16 -5.90
C ASN A 301 -12.40 15.34 -4.64
N GLU A 302 -11.35 15.03 -3.86
CA GLU A 302 -11.44 14.23 -2.63
C GLU A 302 -12.58 14.67 -1.71
N LYS A 303 -12.76 15.98 -1.52
CA LYS A 303 -13.80 16.53 -0.66
C LYS A 303 -15.21 16.24 -1.19
N ALA A 304 -15.46 16.42 -2.50
CA ALA A 304 -16.77 16.14 -3.08
C ALA A 304 -17.08 14.63 -3.11
N ILE A 305 -16.07 13.78 -3.38
CA ILE A 305 -16.18 12.32 -3.34
C ILE A 305 -16.48 11.84 -1.92
N THR A 306 -15.77 12.37 -0.92
CA THR A 306 -16.01 12.09 0.51
C THR A 306 -17.43 12.51 0.92
N GLU A 307 -17.86 13.72 0.56
CA GLU A 307 -19.22 14.21 0.84
C GLU A 307 -20.32 13.41 0.11
N LEU A 308 -20.07 12.91 -1.10
CA LEU A 308 -20.97 12.03 -1.86
C LEU A 308 -21.25 10.72 -1.12
N PHE A 309 -20.21 10.08 -0.60
CA PHE A 309 -20.32 8.87 0.23
C PHE A 309 -20.68 9.15 1.70
N GLN A 310 -20.96 10.42 2.04
CA GLN A 310 -21.39 10.91 3.36
C GLN A 310 -20.33 10.77 4.49
N LEU A 311 -19.04 10.74 4.13
CA LEU A 311 -17.92 10.52 5.06
C LEU A 311 -17.34 11.85 5.61
#